data_AF-A0A933BUP0-F1
#
_entry.id   AF-A0A933BUP0-F1
#
_cell.length_a   1.000
_cell.length_b   1.000
_cell.length_c   1.000
_cell.angle_alpha   90.00
_cell.angle_beta   90.00
_cell.angle_gamma   90.00
#
_symmetry.space_group_name_H-M   'P 1'
#
loop_
_entity.id
_entity.type
_entity.pdbx_description
1 polymer ?
#
loop_
_entity_poly.entity_id
_entity_poly.type
_entity_poly.pdbx_seq_one_letter_code
_entity_poly.pdbx_strand_id
1 'polypeptide(L)' 'MYKALTIAGSDSGGGAGIQADLKTFTAFRVYGMSALTAITAQNTLGVQGVHVLPAE' A
#
# COMPACT_ATOMS: atom_id res chain seq x y z
N MET A 1 15.91 -9.02 -12.92
CA MET A 1 15.25 -8.23 -11.86
C MET A 1 13.93 -8.91 -11.53
N TYR A 2 13.69 -9.26 -10.26
CA TYR A 2 12.42 -9.87 -9.85
C TYR A 2 11.31 -8.82 -9.83
N LYS A 3 10.06 -9.28 -10.02
CA LYS A 3 8.85 -8.46 -10.00
C LYS A 3 7.93 -8.99 -8.91
N ALA A 4 7.35 -8.10 -8.12
CA ALA A 4 6.35 -8.45 -7.12
C ALA A 4 5.15 -7.49 -7.22
N LEU A 5 3.97 -8.03 -6.94
CA LEU A 5 2.71 -7.31 -6.90
C LEU A 5 2.17 -7.37 -5.48
N THR A 6 1.83 -6.22 -4.90
CA THR A 6 0.97 -6.14 -3.71
C THR A 6 -0.47 -5.87 -4.10
N ILE A 7 -1.40 -6.51 -3.41
CA ILE A 7 -2.85 -6.25 -3.50
C ILE A 7 -3.30 -5.87 -2.08
N ALA A 8 -3.36 -4.57 -1.80
CA ALA A 8 -3.54 -4.06 -0.45
C ALA A 8 -4.17 -2.65 -0.42
N GLY A 9 -4.52 -2.20 0.78
CA GLY A 9 -4.97 -0.83 1.03
C GLY A 9 -3.82 0.17 1.04
N SER A 10 -4.13 1.43 0.74
CA SER A 10 -3.22 2.57 0.83
C SER A 10 -3.27 3.21 2.22
N ASP A 11 -2.11 3.35 2.85
CA ASP A 11 -1.89 4.05 4.12
C ASP A 11 -1.26 5.43 3.86
N SER A 12 -2.00 6.51 4.11
CA SER A 12 -1.48 7.88 3.95
C SER A 12 -0.30 8.20 4.89
N GLY A 13 -0.19 7.52 6.03
CA GLY A 13 0.93 7.64 6.96
C GLY A 13 2.20 6.94 6.47
N GLY A 14 2.06 6.06 5.48
CA GLY A 14 3.16 5.37 4.80
C GLY A 14 3.93 4.36 5.66
N GLY A 15 3.41 3.98 6.83
CA GLY A 15 4.02 3.00 7.73
C GLY A 15 3.57 1.55 7.45
N ALA A 16 2.42 1.38 6.80
CA ALA A 16 1.83 0.11 6.40
C ALA A 16 1.32 0.16 4.94
N GLY A 17 0.46 -0.80 4.57
CA GLY A 17 -0.20 -0.85 3.27
C GLY A 17 0.76 -0.93 2.07
N ILE A 18 0.27 -0.53 0.90
CA ILE A 18 1.07 -0.57 -0.33
C ILE A 18 2.37 0.24 -0.21
N GLN A 19 2.38 1.29 0.63
CA GLN A 19 3.54 2.12 0.85
C GLN A 19 4.66 1.33 1.53
N ALA A 20 4.35 0.56 2.57
CA ALA A 20 5.33 -0.30 3.24
C ALA A 20 5.76 -1.47 2.35
N ASP A 21 4.83 -2.04 1.58
CA ASP A 21 5.13 -3.13 0.64
C ASP A 21 6.12 -2.67 -0.44
N LEU A 22 5.84 -1.55 -1.11
CA LEU A 22 6.69 -1.01 -2.18
C LEU A 22 8.05 -0.53 -1.64
N LYS A 23 8.11 0.05 -0.44
CA LYS A 23 9.38 0.34 0.25
C LYS A 23 10.19 -0.93 0.48
N THR A 24 9.54 -2.00 0.92
CA THR A 24 10.17 -3.31 1.14
C THR A 24 10.66 -3.88 -0.18
N PHE A 25 9.85 -3.91 -1.23
CA PHE A 25 10.27 -4.38 -2.56
C PHE A 25 11.49 -3.59 -3.06
N THR A 26 11.49 -2.27 -2.89
CA THR A 26 12.61 -1.40 -3.26
C THR A 26 13.88 -1.76 -2.47
N ALA A 27 13.77 -1.95 -1.15
CA ALA A 27 14.90 -2.35 -0.30
C ALA A 27 15.53 -3.69 -0.73
N PHE A 28 14.71 -4.62 -1.25
CA PHE A 28 15.14 -5.91 -1.78
C PHE A 28 15.48 -5.89 -3.29
N ARG A 29 15.58 -4.71 -3.92
CA ARG A 29 15.87 -4.55 -5.37
C ARG A 29 14.88 -5.28 -6.28
N VAL A 30 13.62 -5.36 -5.85
CA VAL A 30 12.50 -5.93 -6.59
C VAL A 30 11.71 -4.79 -7.24
N TYR A 31 11.30 -4.96 -8.50
CA TYR A 31 10.39 -4.02 -9.14
C TYR A 31 8.97 -4.21 -8.56
N GLY A 32 8.53 -3.25 -7.76
CA GLY A 32 7.24 -3.28 -7.09
C GLY A 32 6.10 -2.76 -7.95
N MET A 33 4.98 -3.47 -7.94
CA MET A 33 3.70 -3.07 -8.54
C MET A 33 2.59 -3.14 -7.48
N SER A 34 1.48 -2.45 -7.69
CA SER A 34 0.37 -2.42 -6.74
C SER A 34 -0.99 -2.43 -7.43
N ALA A 35 -1.94 -3.19 -6.88
CA ALA A 35 -3.37 -3.03 -7.11
C ALA A 35 -4.03 -2.60 -5.79
N LEU A 36 -4.61 -1.39 -5.75
CA LEU A 36 -5.18 -0.83 -4.52
C LEU A 36 -6.57 -1.42 -4.28
N THR A 37 -6.89 -1.74 -3.02
CA THR A 37 -8.24 -2.19 -2.61
C THR A 37 -9.03 -1.11 -1.88
N ALA A 38 -8.33 -0.19 -1.22
CA ALA A 38 -8.92 0.93 -0.49
C ALA A 38 -7.89 2.05 -0.31
N ILE A 39 -8.36 3.26 -0.02
CA ILE A 39 -7.55 4.38 0.44
C ILE A 39 -7.95 4.70 1.88
N THR A 40 -6.96 4.85 2.76
CA THR A 40 -7.19 5.23 4.15
C THR A 40 -6.61 6.61 4.45
N ALA A 41 -7.36 7.42 5.20
CA ALA A 41 -6.78 8.51 5.98
C ALA A 41 -6.28 7.87 7.28
N GLN A 42 -4.99 7.63 7.37
CA GLN A 42 -4.34 6.91 8.45
C GLN A 42 -3.04 7.61 8.87
N ASN A 43 -2.75 7.55 10.17
CA ASN A 43 -1.47 7.94 10.75
C ASN A 43 -1.17 7.04 11.97
N THR A 44 -0.10 7.34 12.71
CA THR A 44 0.35 6.53 13.86
C THR A 44 -0.64 6.50 15.04
N LEU A 45 -1.66 7.35 15.05
CA LEU A 45 -2.72 7.36 16.06
C LEU A 45 -3.95 6.54 15.64
N GLY A 46 -3.97 6.01 14.41
CA GLY A 46 -5.03 5.15 13.89
C GLY A 46 -5.60 5.63 12.55
N VAL A 47 -6.76 5.08 12.19
CA VAL A 47 -7.48 5.35 10.94
C VAL A 47 -8.61 6.34 11.19
N GLN A 48 -8.64 7.43 10.42
CA GLN A 48 -9.67 8.46 10.46
C GLN A 48 -10.73 8.31 9.36
N GLY A 49 -10.43 7.55 8.30
CA GLY A 49 -11.39 7.29 7.23
C GLY A 49 -10.92 6.19 6.29
N VAL A 50 -11.88 5.48 5.70
CA VAL A 50 -11.64 4.41 4.72
C VAL A 50 -12.54 4.66 3.52
N HIS A 51 -11.94 4.67 2.33
CA HIS A 51 -12.63 4.68 1.06
C HIS A 51 -12.30 3.38 0.31
N VAL A 52 -13.27 2.46 0.26
CA VAL A 52 -13.15 1.20 -0.49
C VAL A 52 -13.28 1.53 -1.97
N LEU A 53 -12.34 1.02 -2.78
CA LEU A 53 -12.40 1.21 -4.23
C LEU A 53 -13.45 0.28 -4.85
N PRO A 54 -14.11 0.69 -5.94
CA PRO A 54 -14.97 -0.19 -6.73
C PRO A 54 -14.20 -1.41 -7.25
N ALA A 55 -14.93 -2.47 -7.59
CA ALA A 55 -14.34 -3.74 -8.04
C ALA A 55 -14.04 -3.75 -9.54
N GLU A 56 -14.75 -2.91 -10.31
CA GLU A 56 -14.55 -2.61 -11.72
C GLU A 56 -13.36 -1.68 -12.02
#